data_AF-A0A5C8JKN2-F1
#
_entry.id   AF-A0A5C8JKN2-F1
#
_cell.length_a   1.000
_cell.length_b   1.000
_cell.length_c   1.000
_cell.angle_alpha   90.00
_cell.angle_beta   90.00
_cell.angle_gamma   90.00
#
_symmetry.space_group_name_H-M   'P 1'
#
loop_
_entity.id
_entity.type
_entity.pdbx_description
1 polymer ?
#
loop_
_entity_poly.entity_id
_entity_poly.type
_entity_poly.pdbx_seq_one_letter_code
_entity_poly.pdbx_strand_id
1 'polypeptide(L)'
;MSKHRSPKIEDFAYNYLQSHYSATYTGATIKVQHHVKTTADAELDGLLLFNTVDNTPFCAAVVTASSDRLAHLLTHYKKNGLSKFRYLTTAIVFLATAFLLYNRVHWGVAAGVSVFAALVTFVLHSIAEKNQLKKKLAAIVENFSLFPANEQWLGISISSLTFRNNDLAQQLVTICRQKGIGILTVGQRAKVVLMQEPRAVKSTRGNYLVQYVLPAEPETKSDSEKKRPGSNLKVA
;
A
#
# COMPACT_ATOMS: atom_id res chain seq x y z
N MET A 1 34.68 -1.64 2.96
CA MET A 1 33.44 -1.52 3.78
C MET A 1 32.25 -1.66 2.85
N SER A 2 31.65 -2.85 2.79
CA SER A 2 30.41 -3.07 2.03
C SER A 2 29.28 -2.29 2.72
N LYS A 3 28.66 -1.36 1.99
CA LYS A 3 27.48 -0.63 2.45
C LYS A 3 26.38 -1.68 2.62
N HIS A 4 26.14 -2.16 3.84
CA HIS A 4 25.03 -3.07 4.15
C HIS A 4 23.74 -2.36 3.73
N ARG A 5 23.26 -2.69 2.52
CA ARG A 5 21.96 -2.24 2.02
C ARG A 5 20.94 -2.96 2.89
N SER A 6 20.24 -2.22 3.75
CA SER A 6 19.09 -2.78 4.44
C SER A 6 18.18 -3.42 3.39
N PRO A 7 17.77 -4.68 3.59
CA PRO A 7 16.97 -5.38 2.60
C PRO A 7 15.69 -4.57 2.36
N LYS A 8 15.39 -4.30 1.08
CA LYS A 8 14.25 -3.49 0.72
C LYS A 8 12.97 -4.28 1.04
N ILE A 9 11.93 -3.59 1.50
CA ILE A 9 10.62 -4.22 1.74
C ILE A 9 10.10 -4.98 0.51
N GLU A 10 10.36 -4.41 -0.66
CA GLU A 10 10.13 -4.97 -1.98
C GLU A 10 10.54 -6.44 -2.06
N ASP A 11 11.79 -6.76 -1.71
CA ASP A 11 12.35 -8.11 -1.83
C ASP A 11 11.57 -9.14 -0.99
N PHE A 12 11.17 -8.76 0.23
CA PHE A 12 10.38 -9.65 1.09
C PHE A 12 8.96 -9.86 0.58
N ALA A 13 8.34 -8.81 0.04
CA ALA A 13 7.02 -8.92 -0.57
C ALA A 13 7.06 -9.83 -1.80
N TYR A 14 8.08 -9.68 -2.67
CA TYR A 14 8.24 -10.51 -3.86
C TYR A 14 8.52 -11.97 -3.52
N ASN A 15 9.43 -12.23 -2.58
CA ASN A 15 9.72 -13.60 -2.15
C ASN A 15 8.48 -14.29 -1.57
N TYR A 16 7.70 -13.56 -0.77
CA TYR A 16 6.43 -14.07 -0.24
C TYR A 16 5.45 -14.39 -1.36
N LEU A 17 5.24 -13.46 -2.30
CA LEU A 17 4.29 -13.64 -3.39
C LEU A 17 4.70 -14.73 -4.37
N GLN A 18 5.99 -14.83 -4.69
CA GLN A 18 6.51 -15.91 -5.51
C GLN A 18 6.24 -17.27 -4.85
N SER A 19 6.54 -17.40 -3.56
CA SER A 19 6.22 -18.63 -2.81
C SER A 19 4.72 -18.92 -2.75
N HIS A 20 3.90 -17.90 -2.51
CA HIS A 20 2.43 -18.00 -2.47
C HIS A 20 1.86 -18.49 -3.80
N TYR A 21 2.27 -17.91 -4.91
CA TYR A 21 1.79 -18.31 -6.23
C TYR A 21 2.39 -19.61 -6.72
N SER A 22 3.65 -19.95 -6.40
CA SER A 22 4.21 -21.26 -6.74
C SER A 22 3.50 -22.39 -6.02
N ALA A 23 3.05 -22.16 -4.78
CA ALA A 23 2.24 -23.11 -4.03
C ALA A 23 0.82 -23.24 -4.60
N THR A 24 0.23 -22.12 -5.05
CA THR A 24 -1.15 -22.09 -5.58
C THR A 24 -1.24 -22.62 -7.02
N TYR A 25 -0.24 -22.32 -7.85
CA TYR A 25 -0.18 -22.67 -9.27
C TYR A 25 1.02 -23.58 -9.53
N THR A 26 0.86 -24.87 -9.25
CA THR A 26 1.91 -25.87 -9.43
C THR A 26 2.38 -25.92 -10.88
N GLY A 27 3.70 -25.75 -11.11
CA GLY A 27 4.32 -25.79 -12.44
C GLY A 27 4.34 -24.46 -13.19
N ALA A 28 3.79 -23.37 -12.63
CA ALA A 28 3.88 -22.06 -13.24
C ALA A 28 5.27 -21.43 -13.05
N THR A 29 5.91 -21.05 -14.17
CA THR A 29 7.15 -20.26 -14.14
C THR A 29 6.81 -18.80 -13.88
N ILE A 30 7.04 -18.35 -12.64
CA ILE A 30 6.78 -16.97 -12.22
C ILE A 30 7.95 -16.08 -12.62
N LYS A 31 7.70 -15.10 -13.50
CA LYS A 31 8.63 -14.03 -13.84
C LYS A 31 8.32 -12.82 -12.96
N VAL A 32 9.31 -12.34 -12.22
CA VAL A 32 9.19 -11.11 -11.42
C VAL A 32 9.92 -10.01 -12.18
N GLN A 33 9.22 -8.93 -12.49
CA GLN A 33 9.80 -7.72 -13.07
C GLN A 33 9.74 -6.60 -12.05
N HIS A 34 10.85 -5.88 -11.91
CA HIS A 34 10.98 -4.75 -11.00
C HIS A 34 10.87 -3.44 -11.78
N HIS A 35 10.34 -2.40 -11.15
CA HIS A 35 10.31 -1.03 -11.72
C HIS A 35 9.69 -0.96 -13.12
N VAL A 36 8.51 -1.56 -13.28
CA VAL A 36 7.80 -1.60 -14.57
C VAL A 36 7.00 -0.32 -14.75
N LYS A 37 7.11 0.32 -15.91
CA LYS A 37 6.29 1.47 -16.26
C LYS A 37 4.99 1.03 -16.91
N THR A 38 3.92 1.74 -16.58
CA THR A 38 2.65 1.66 -17.31
C THR A 38 2.69 2.52 -18.56
N THR A 39 1.75 2.31 -19.48
CA THR A 39 1.57 3.18 -20.66
C THR A 39 1.24 4.63 -20.29
N ALA A 40 0.78 4.86 -19.05
CA ALA A 40 0.51 6.19 -18.50
C ALA A 40 1.72 6.81 -17.78
N ASP A 41 2.93 6.24 -17.96
CA ASP A 41 4.20 6.64 -17.31
C ASP A 41 4.17 6.56 -15.77
N ALA A 42 3.21 5.85 -15.18
CA ALA A 42 3.26 5.51 -13.76
C ALA A 42 4.20 4.33 -13.53
N GLU A 43 5.09 4.44 -12.55
CA GLU A 43 6.04 3.39 -12.18
C GLU A 43 5.47 2.46 -11.12
N LEU A 44 5.56 1.16 -11.37
CA LEU A 44 5.17 0.08 -10.48
C LEU A 44 6.40 -0.59 -9.90
N ASP A 45 6.43 -0.79 -8.58
CA ASP A 45 7.58 -1.37 -7.89
C ASP A 45 7.86 -2.80 -8.35
N GLY A 46 6.80 -3.62 -8.49
CA GLY A 46 6.94 -5.00 -8.93
C GLY A 46 5.71 -5.54 -9.65
N LEU A 47 5.97 -6.35 -10.68
CA LEU A 47 4.99 -7.04 -11.50
C LEU A 47 5.34 -8.52 -11.56
N LEU A 48 4.41 -9.39 -11.14
CA LEU A 48 4.55 -10.84 -11.27
C LEU A 48 3.72 -11.31 -12.46
N LEU A 49 4.37 -12.04 -13.35
CA LEU A 49 3.82 -12.52 -14.61
C LEU A 49 3.98 -14.04 -14.69
N PHE A 50 2.89 -14.75 -14.94
CA PHE A 50 2.91 -16.19 -15.20
C PHE A 50 1.68 -16.61 -15.99
N ASN A 51 1.72 -17.81 -16.58
CA ASN A 51 0.55 -18.43 -17.16
C ASN A 51 -0.09 -19.36 -16.13
N THR A 52 -1.42 -19.33 -16.06
CA THR A 52 -2.19 -20.30 -15.28
C THR A 52 -2.17 -21.68 -15.95
N VAL A 53 -2.73 -22.69 -15.28
CA VAL A 53 -2.87 -24.06 -15.82
C VAL A 53 -3.66 -24.07 -17.13
N ASP A 54 -4.62 -23.15 -17.29
CA ASP A 54 -5.41 -22.98 -18.51
C ASP A 54 -4.67 -22.21 -19.60
N ASN A 55 -3.36 -21.97 -19.44
CA ASN A 55 -2.51 -21.16 -20.31
C ASN A 55 -3.02 -19.72 -20.49
N THR A 56 -3.77 -19.19 -19.51
CA THR A 56 -4.21 -17.80 -19.53
C THR A 56 -3.18 -16.92 -18.82
N PRO A 57 -2.83 -15.73 -19.39
CA PRO A 57 -1.86 -14.85 -18.78
C PRO A 57 -2.41 -14.27 -17.48
N PHE A 58 -1.65 -14.40 -16.41
CA PHE A 58 -1.94 -13.85 -15.10
C PHE A 58 -0.90 -12.81 -14.71
N CYS A 59 -1.40 -11.71 -14.19
CA CYS A 59 -0.61 -10.56 -13.78
C CYS A 59 -0.98 -10.17 -12.35
N ALA A 60 0.01 -10.11 -11.46
CA ALA A 60 -0.13 -9.55 -10.13
C ALA A 60 0.75 -8.31 -9.96
N ALA A 61 0.14 -7.17 -9.65
CA ALA A 61 0.84 -5.92 -9.40
C ALA A 61 1.11 -5.76 -7.90
N VAL A 62 2.32 -5.32 -7.57
CA VAL A 62 2.77 -5.09 -6.20
C VAL A 62 3.23 -3.65 -6.06
N VAL A 63 2.63 -2.94 -5.12
CA VAL A 63 2.95 -1.54 -4.83
C VAL A 63 3.47 -1.42 -3.41
N THR A 64 4.68 -0.88 -3.29
CA THR A 64 5.40 -0.59 -2.05
C THR A 64 5.80 0.87 -1.94
N ALA A 65 5.74 1.68 -3.01
CA ALA A 65 6.13 3.09 -3.00
C ALA A 65 5.38 3.93 -1.94
N SER A 66 4.11 3.57 -1.65
CA SER A 66 3.30 4.24 -0.61
C SER A 66 3.48 3.67 0.80
N SER A 67 4.34 2.65 0.97
CA SER A 67 4.58 1.93 2.22
C SER A 67 4.92 2.88 3.36
N ASP A 68 5.93 3.73 3.20
CA ASP A 68 6.45 4.57 4.29
C ASP A 68 5.42 5.61 4.74
N ARG A 69 4.68 6.18 3.78
CA ARG A 69 3.62 7.14 4.06
C ARG A 69 2.47 6.48 4.83
N LEU A 70 2.06 5.28 4.44
CA LEU A 70 1.04 4.51 5.15
C LEU A 70 1.53 4.07 6.53
N ALA A 71 2.76 3.56 6.63
CA ALA A 71 3.38 3.15 7.87
C ALA A 71 3.44 4.31 8.86
N HIS A 72 3.90 5.49 8.42
CA HIS A 72 3.93 6.70 9.23
C HIS A 72 2.53 7.13 9.68
N LEU A 73 1.53 7.17 8.79
CA LEU A 73 0.16 7.54 9.15
C LEU A 73 -0.44 6.58 10.19
N LEU A 74 -0.30 5.27 9.98
CA LEU A 74 -0.87 4.25 10.87
C LEU A 74 -0.18 4.21 12.23
N THR A 75 1.16 4.31 12.25
CA THR A 75 1.93 4.34 13.51
C THR A 75 1.71 5.62 14.29
N HIS A 76 1.71 6.78 13.61
CA HIS A 76 1.42 8.06 14.25
C HIS A 76 0.02 8.07 14.86
N TYR A 77 -0.99 7.62 14.11
CA TYR A 77 -2.35 7.53 14.63
C TYR A 77 -2.46 6.57 15.81
N LYS A 78 -1.79 5.41 15.77
CA LYS A 78 -1.79 4.46 16.90
C LYS A 78 -1.14 5.03 18.16
N LYS A 79 -0.04 5.77 18.01
CA LYS A 79 0.73 6.33 19.14
C LYS A 79 0.08 7.57 19.73
N ASN A 80 -0.34 8.50 18.87
CA ASN A 80 -0.76 9.84 19.27
C ASN A 80 -2.29 10.03 19.20
N GLY A 81 -3.01 9.15 18.51
CA GLY A 81 -4.44 9.31 18.25
C GLY A 81 -4.74 10.51 17.34
N LEU A 82 -5.79 11.24 17.69
CA LEU A 82 -6.15 12.52 17.06
C LEU A 82 -5.27 13.65 17.62
N SER A 83 -5.09 14.70 16.83
CA SER A 83 -4.20 15.81 17.15
C SER A 83 -4.65 16.58 18.39
N LYS A 84 -3.66 17.10 19.14
CA LYS A 84 -3.89 17.98 20.30
C LYS A 84 -4.48 19.33 19.91
N PHE A 85 -4.44 19.71 18.63
CA PHE A 85 -5.03 20.96 18.13
C PHE A 85 -6.54 21.07 18.39
N ARG A 86 -7.24 19.94 18.59
CA ARG A 86 -8.65 19.94 19.01
C ARG A 86 -8.88 20.65 20.34
N TYR A 87 -7.95 20.57 21.29
CA TYR A 87 -8.06 21.25 22.58
C TYR A 87 -7.81 22.74 22.43
N LEU A 88 -6.83 23.12 21.59
CA LEU A 88 -6.51 24.52 21.33
C LEU A 88 -7.69 25.23 20.63
N THR A 89 -8.25 24.62 19.59
CA THR A 89 -9.42 25.17 18.89
C THR A 89 -10.63 25.30 19.81
N THR A 90 -10.86 24.30 20.65
CA THR A 90 -11.92 24.34 21.67
C THR A 90 -11.70 25.46 22.69
N ALA A 91 -10.47 25.65 23.18
CA ALA A 91 -10.14 26.73 24.11
C ALA A 91 -10.31 28.11 23.48
N ILE A 92 -9.91 28.29 22.22
CA ILE A 92 -10.09 29.53 21.48
C ILE A 92 -11.58 29.85 21.33
N VAL A 93 -12.41 28.87 20.93
CA VAL A 93 -13.86 29.08 20.80
C VAL A 93 -14.50 29.38 22.14
N PHE A 94 -14.09 28.70 23.21
CA PHE A 94 -14.55 28.99 24.57
C PHE A 94 -14.25 30.44 24.97
N LEU A 95 -13.00 30.89 24.84
CA LEU A 95 -12.59 32.25 25.20
C LEU A 95 -13.28 33.30 24.32
N ALA A 96 -13.37 33.05 23.01
CA ALA A 96 -14.02 33.96 22.07
C ALA A 96 -15.52 34.11 22.38
N THR A 97 -16.23 33.01 22.60
CA THR A 97 -17.67 33.04 22.96
C THR A 97 -17.89 33.70 24.31
N ALA A 98 -17.06 33.41 25.32
CA ALA A 98 -17.17 34.01 26.64
C ALA A 98 -16.93 35.53 26.58
N PHE A 99 -15.89 35.98 25.85
CA PHE A 99 -15.59 37.39 25.66
C PHE A 99 -16.73 38.15 24.97
N LEU A 100 -17.32 37.57 23.92
CA LEU A 100 -18.43 38.18 23.19
C LEU A 100 -19.71 38.31 24.04
N LEU A 101 -19.96 37.35 24.94
CA LEU A 101 -21.18 37.31 25.74
C LEU A 101 -21.05 38.03 27.09
N TYR A 102 -19.83 38.31 27.56
CA TYR A 102 -19.53 38.86 28.88
C TYR A 102 -20.33 40.14 29.20
N ASN A 103 -20.48 41.05 28.24
CA ASN A 103 -21.18 42.32 28.43
C ASN A 103 -22.64 42.32 27.92
N ARG A 104 -23.13 41.20 27.39
CA ARG A 104 -24.42 41.15 26.67
C ARG A 104 -25.50 40.37 27.40
N VAL A 105 -25.12 39.42 28.24
CA VAL A 105 -26.04 38.47 28.86
C VAL A 105 -25.64 38.20 30.31
N HIS A 106 -26.59 37.76 31.13
CA HIS A 106 -26.29 37.27 32.48
C HIS A 106 -25.18 36.20 32.46
N TRP A 107 -24.22 36.31 33.38
CA TRP A 107 -22.99 35.52 33.40
C TRP A 107 -23.23 34.00 33.32
N GLY A 108 -24.29 33.49 33.95
CA GLY A 108 -24.62 32.06 33.93
C GLY A 108 -25.04 31.55 32.55
N VAL A 109 -25.79 32.35 31.79
CA VAL A 109 -26.19 32.01 30.42
C VAL A 109 -24.99 32.08 29.49
N ALA A 110 -24.14 33.12 29.65
CA ALA A 110 -22.90 33.25 28.89
C ALA A 110 -21.98 32.03 29.09
N ALA A 111 -21.77 31.62 30.35
CA ALA A 111 -20.99 30.43 30.68
C ALA A 111 -21.58 29.15 30.06
N GLY A 112 -22.89 28.95 30.17
CA GLY A 112 -23.58 27.79 29.60
C GLY A 112 -23.41 27.70 28.07
N VAL A 113 -23.62 28.81 27.36
CA VAL A 113 -23.46 28.87 25.90
C VAL A 113 -22.01 28.64 25.48
N SER A 114 -21.03 29.24 26.18
CA SER A 114 -19.61 29.04 25.88
C SER A 114 -19.17 27.60 26.06
N VAL A 115 -19.58 26.92 27.13
CA VAL A 115 -19.28 25.50 27.35
C VAL A 115 -19.91 24.64 26.26
N PHE A 116 -21.18 24.88 25.94
CA PHE A 116 -21.88 24.13 24.90
C PHE A 116 -21.20 24.31 23.52
N ALA A 117 -20.89 25.54 23.13
CA ALA A 117 -20.21 25.85 21.88
C ALA A 117 -18.82 25.19 21.81
N ALA A 118 -18.07 25.18 22.91
CA ALA A 118 -16.79 24.52 23.02
C ALA A 118 -16.91 22.99 22.84
N LEU A 119 -17.88 22.34 23.49
CA LEU A 119 -18.13 20.91 23.34
C LEU A 119 -18.50 20.53 21.90
N VAL A 120 -19.40 21.29 21.28
CA VAL A 120 -19.79 21.08 19.87
C VAL A 120 -18.57 21.23 18.95
N THR A 121 -17.76 22.28 19.16
CA THR A 121 -16.53 22.50 18.39
C THR A 121 -15.54 21.33 18.55
N PHE A 122 -15.34 20.84 19.76
CA PHE A 122 -14.45 19.71 20.03
C PHE A 122 -14.87 18.44 19.26
N VAL A 123 -16.18 18.14 19.29
CA VAL A 123 -16.74 16.98 18.58
C VAL A 123 -16.60 17.16 17.07
N LEU A 124 -16.99 18.31 16.53
CA LEU A 124 -16.89 18.60 15.10
C LEU A 124 -15.45 18.53 14.60
N HIS A 125 -14.50 19.12 15.34
CA HIS A 125 -13.08 19.07 15.00
C HIS A 125 -12.55 17.64 14.99
N SER A 126 -12.93 16.83 15.99
CA SER A 126 -12.53 15.42 16.07
C SER A 126 -13.07 14.59 14.89
N ILE A 127 -14.33 14.83 14.48
CA ILE A 127 -14.95 14.17 13.32
C ILE A 127 -14.25 14.62 12.03
N ALA A 128 -14.01 15.92 11.87
CA ALA A 128 -13.35 16.47 10.68
C ALA A 128 -11.94 15.90 10.50
N GLU A 129 -11.15 15.83 11.59
CA GLU A 129 -9.81 15.25 11.55
C GLU A 129 -9.85 13.75 11.21
N LYS A 130 -10.75 12.97 11.84
CA LYS A 130 -10.92 11.55 11.51
C LYS A 130 -11.24 11.38 10.02
N ASN A 131 -12.18 12.17 9.49
CA ASN A 131 -12.56 12.16 8.07
C ASN A 131 -11.41 12.55 7.15
N GLN A 132 -10.59 13.53 7.53
CA GLN A 132 -9.41 13.92 6.76
C GLN A 132 -8.40 12.77 6.67
N LEU A 133 -8.16 12.04 7.76
CA LEU A 133 -7.30 10.85 7.75
C LEU A 133 -7.86 9.75 6.85
N LYS A 134 -9.17 9.51 6.86
CA LYS A 134 -9.81 8.55 5.93
C LYS A 134 -9.60 8.95 4.48
N LYS A 135 -9.80 10.24 4.16
CA LYS A 135 -9.59 10.77 2.80
C LYS A 135 -8.15 10.59 2.35
N LYS A 136 -7.17 10.84 3.23
CA LYS A 136 -5.75 10.61 2.93
C LYS A 136 -5.45 9.13 2.63
N LEU A 137 -6.01 8.20 3.42
CA LEU A 137 -5.88 6.77 3.12
C LEU A 137 -6.52 6.40 1.78
N ALA A 138 -7.74 6.87 1.55
CA ALA A 138 -8.48 6.60 0.32
C ALA A 138 -7.72 7.10 -0.91
N ALA A 139 -7.17 8.32 -0.86
CA ALA A 139 -6.36 8.88 -1.94
C ALA A 139 -5.10 8.07 -2.23
N ILE A 140 -4.42 7.54 -1.20
CA ILE A 140 -3.26 6.66 -1.40
C ILE A 140 -3.68 5.36 -2.10
N VAL A 141 -4.80 4.77 -1.70
CA VAL A 141 -5.35 3.55 -2.31
C VAL A 141 -6.01 3.83 -3.67
N GLU A 142 -6.34 5.07 -3.99
CA GLU A 142 -6.85 5.47 -5.30
C GLU A 142 -5.78 5.40 -6.37
N ASN A 143 -4.53 5.70 -6.04
CA ASN A 143 -3.40 5.55 -6.96
C ASN A 143 -3.22 4.10 -7.48
N PHE A 144 -3.78 3.09 -6.81
CA PHE A 144 -3.75 1.70 -7.26
C PHE A 144 -4.56 1.46 -8.54
N SER A 145 -5.51 2.33 -8.88
CA SER A 145 -6.24 2.20 -10.15
C SER A 145 -5.35 2.44 -11.36
N LEU A 146 -4.16 3.02 -11.17
CA LEU A 146 -3.16 3.22 -12.23
C LEU A 146 -2.42 1.93 -12.59
N PHE A 147 -2.51 0.88 -11.77
CA PHE A 147 -1.77 -0.37 -11.94
C PHE A 147 -2.72 -1.57 -12.11
N PRO A 148 -3.47 -1.64 -13.20
CA PRO A 148 -4.49 -2.65 -13.38
C PRO A 148 -3.85 -4.03 -13.62
N ALA A 149 -4.25 -4.99 -12.81
CA ALA A 149 -3.75 -6.36 -12.82
C ALA A 149 -4.87 -7.34 -12.40
N ASN A 150 -4.67 -8.64 -12.59
CA ASN A 150 -5.62 -9.66 -12.12
C ASN A 150 -5.74 -9.64 -10.60
N GLU A 151 -4.60 -9.49 -9.93
CA GLU A 151 -4.52 -9.26 -8.48
C GLU A 151 -3.62 -8.07 -8.18
N GLN A 152 -3.99 -7.31 -7.15
CA GLN A 152 -3.24 -6.14 -6.70
C GLN A 152 -2.84 -6.35 -5.25
N TRP A 153 -1.58 -6.03 -4.94
CA TRP A 153 -0.99 -6.17 -3.63
C TRP A 153 -0.41 -4.86 -3.13
N LEU A 154 -0.75 -4.51 -1.90
CA LEU A 154 -0.18 -3.40 -1.16
C LEU A 154 0.79 -3.94 -0.11
N GLY A 155 2.08 -3.65 -0.27
CA GLY A 155 3.11 -3.95 0.74
C GLY A 155 3.34 -2.76 1.66
N ILE A 156 3.31 -2.99 2.98
CA ILE A 156 3.50 -1.95 4.01
C ILE A 156 4.58 -2.35 5.01
N SER A 157 5.57 -1.48 5.20
CA SER A 157 6.69 -1.65 6.14
C SER A 157 6.26 -1.30 7.55
N ILE A 158 5.52 -2.21 8.18
CA ILE A 158 4.93 -1.97 9.49
C ILE A 158 4.77 -3.28 10.25
N SER A 159 4.91 -3.21 11.57
CA SER A 159 4.54 -4.33 12.44
C SER A 159 3.05 -4.62 12.31
N SER A 160 2.67 -5.89 12.17
CA SER A 160 1.27 -6.33 12.21
C SER A 160 0.56 -5.94 13.51
N LEU A 161 1.31 -5.76 14.61
CA LEU A 161 0.76 -5.23 15.87
C LEU A 161 0.16 -3.84 15.71
N THR A 162 0.60 -3.03 14.74
CA THR A 162 0.03 -1.71 14.48
C THR A 162 -1.40 -1.75 13.96
N PHE A 163 -1.84 -2.88 13.41
CA PHE A 163 -3.24 -3.09 12.98
C PHE A 163 -4.16 -3.44 14.15
N ARG A 164 -3.62 -3.97 15.26
CA ARG A 164 -4.40 -4.33 16.45
C ARG A 164 -4.94 -3.06 17.12
N ASN A 165 -6.26 -3.03 17.32
CA ASN A 165 -7.00 -1.92 17.95
C ASN A 165 -6.76 -0.55 17.28
N ASN A 166 -6.59 -0.54 15.96
CA ASN A 166 -6.35 0.67 15.19
C ASN A 166 -7.48 0.89 14.19
N ASP A 167 -8.42 1.78 14.54
CA ASP A 167 -9.56 2.17 13.69
C ASP A 167 -9.15 2.58 12.26
N LEU A 168 -8.02 3.28 12.14
CA LEU A 168 -7.53 3.78 10.86
C LEU A 168 -6.99 2.63 10.00
N ALA A 169 -6.32 1.65 10.63
CA ALA A 169 -5.87 0.44 9.95
C ALA A 169 -7.05 -0.43 9.49
N GLN A 170 -8.11 -0.55 10.30
CA GLN A 170 -9.33 -1.27 9.92
C GLN A 170 -10.05 -0.62 8.73
N GLN A 171 -10.01 0.71 8.65
CA GLN A 171 -10.52 1.43 7.49
C GLN A 171 -9.67 1.18 6.25
N LEU A 172 -8.35 1.16 6.36
CA LEU A 172 -7.47 0.77 5.26
C LEU A 172 -7.82 -0.63 4.74
N VAL A 173 -7.94 -1.62 5.64
CA VAL A 173 -8.36 -2.99 5.27
C VAL A 173 -9.72 -2.98 4.57
N THR A 174 -10.66 -2.18 5.05
CA THR A 174 -12.00 -2.08 4.44
C THR A 174 -11.96 -1.48 3.04
N ILE A 175 -11.19 -0.41 2.83
CA ILE A 175 -11.03 0.23 1.51
C ILE A 175 -10.36 -0.75 0.54
N CYS A 176 -9.26 -1.40 0.95
CA CYS A 176 -8.56 -2.37 0.12
C CYS A 176 -9.45 -3.58 -0.22
N ARG A 177 -10.17 -4.12 0.76
CA ARG A 177 -11.12 -5.22 0.56
C ARG A 177 -12.25 -4.87 -0.42
N GLN A 178 -12.79 -3.65 -0.35
CA GLN A 178 -13.80 -3.17 -1.31
C GLN A 178 -13.24 -3.08 -2.73
N LYS A 179 -11.95 -2.79 -2.88
CA LYS A 179 -11.25 -2.74 -4.16
C LYS A 179 -10.61 -4.08 -4.57
N GLY A 180 -10.76 -5.14 -3.79
CA GLY A 180 -10.11 -6.43 -4.04
C GLY A 180 -8.58 -6.43 -3.93
N ILE A 181 -8.00 -5.43 -3.27
CA ILE A 181 -6.55 -5.28 -3.07
C ILE A 181 -6.11 -6.11 -1.86
N GLY A 182 -5.12 -6.98 -2.04
CA GLY A 182 -4.45 -7.71 -0.98
C GLY A 182 -3.49 -6.83 -0.18
N ILE A 183 -3.34 -7.10 1.12
CA ILE A 183 -2.45 -6.35 2.01
C ILE A 183 -1.42 -7.28 2.63
N LEU A 184 -0.15 -6.94 2.43
CA LEU A 184 1.01 -7.55 3.06
C LEU A 184 1.66 -6.55 4.02
N THR A 185 1.98 -7.01 5.22
CA THR A 185 2.78 -6.23 6.18
C THR A 185 4.14 -6.88 6.35
N VAL A 186 5.20 -6.10 6.24
CA VAL A 186 6.57 -6.55 6.45
C VAL A 186 7.11 -5.89 7.71
N GLY A 187 7.31 -6.70 8.76
CA GLY A 187 7.88 -6.24 10.02
C GLY A 187 9.40 -6.05 9.96
N GLN A 188 9.97 -5.40 10.98
CA GLN A 188 11.41 -5.13 11.09
C GLN A 188 12.30 -6.38 11.03
N ARG A 189 11.78 -7.56 11.40
CA ARG A 189 12.49 -8.86 11.33
C ARG A 189 12.24 -9.59 10.02
N ALA A 190 11.95 -8.88 8.93
CA ALA A 190 11.59 -9.47 7.64
C ALA A 190 10.37 -10.40 7.68
N LYS A 191 9.58 -10.37 8.76
CA LYS A 191 8.40 -11.21 8.90
C LYS A 191 7.28 -10.61 8.05
N VAL A 192 6.91 -11.32 6.99
CA VAL A 192 5.75 -11.00 6.17
C VAL A 192 4.50 -11.59 6.83
N VAL A 193 3.47 -10.77 6.99
CA VAL A 193 2.16 -11.19 7.49
C VAL A 193 1.11 -10.71 6.50
N LEU A 194 0.36 -11.69 5.99
CA LEU A 194 -0.82 -11.47 5.17
C LEU A 194 -1.96 -10.94 6.04
N MET A 195 -2.41 -9.73 5.74
CA MET A 195 -3.51 -9.09 6.48
C MET A 195 -4.86 -9.27 5.77
N GLN A 196 -4.84 -9.29 4.44
CA GLN A 196 -6.02 -9.43 3.59
C GLN A 196 -5.57 -10.06 2.28
N GLU A 197 -6.24 -11.13 1.86
CA GLU A 197 -6.05 -11.70 0.52
C GLU A 197 -6.70 -10.80 -0.54
N PRO A 198 -6.11 -10.70 -1.75
CA PRO A 198 -6.74 -10.05 -2.86
C PRO A 198 -8.03 -10.80 -3.22
N ARG A 199 -8.97 -10.08 -3.81
CA ARG A 199 -10.16 -10.68 -4.41
C ARG A 199 -10.19 -10.28 -5.86
N ALA A 200 -10.37 -11.26 -6.74
CA ALA A 200 -10.61 -10.98 -8.15
C ALA A 200 -11.83 -10.07 -8.27
N VAL A 201 -11.59 -8.78 -8.51
CA VAL A 201 -12.64 -7.89 -8.97
C VAL A 201 -12.91 -8.28 -10.40
N LYS A 202 -14.16 -8.60 -10.75
CA LYS A 202 -14.55 -8.94 -12.13
C LYS A 202 -14.08 -7.83 -13.06
N SER A 203 -12.94 -8.02 -13.68
CA SER A 203 -12.43 -7.10 -14.68
C SER A 203 -12.91 -7.56 -16.03
N THR A 204 -13.55 -6.64 -16.73
CA THR A 204 -13.96 -6.78 -18.11
C THR A 204 -12.77 -6.83 -19.08
N ARG A 205 -11.55 -6.49 -18.64
CA ARG A 205 -10.35 -6.43 -19.48
C ARG A 205 -9.50 -7.68 -19.26
N GLY A 206 -9.69 -8.68 -20.12
CA GLY A 206 -9.04 -9.99 -20.05
C GLY A 206 -7.53 -10.02 -20.33
N ASN A 207 -6.90 -8.89 -20.67
CA ASN A 207 -5.45 -8.81 -20.82
C ASN A 207 -4.90 -7.49 -20.25
N TYR A 208 -4.27 -7.58 -19.09
CA TYR A 208 -3.67 -6.43 -18.40
C TYR A 208 -2.27 -6.08 -18.90
N LEU A 209 -1.59 -7.01 -19.57
CA LEU A 209 -0.21 -6.85 -20.00
C LEU A 209 -0.04 -5.71 -21.01
N VAL A 210 -1.08 -5.43 -21.79
CA VAL A 210 -1.12 -4.32 -22.76
C VAL A 210 -0.90 -2.95 -22.12
N GLN A 211 -1.14 -2.84 -20.82
CA GLN A 211 -1.03 -1.57 -20.07
C GLN A 211 0.37 -1.33 -19.50
N TYR A 212 1.29 -2.29 -19.69
CA TYR A 212 2.66 -2.22 -19.18
C TYR A 212 3.66 -2.17 -20.32
N VAL A 213 4.68 -1.32 -20.15
CA VAL A 213 5.85 -1.27 -21.02
C VAL A 213 6.86 -2.26 -20.47
N LEU A 214 6.79 -3.50 -20.95
CA LEU A 214 7.71 -4.54 -20.53
C LEU A 214 9.08 -4.28 -21.18
N PRO A 215 10.19 -4.29 -20.43
CA PRO A 215 11.51 -4.29 -21.04
C PRO A 215 11.64 -5.53 -21.93
N ALA A 216 12.23 -5.36 -23.12
CA ALA A 216 12.53 -6.49 -24.00
C ALA A 216 13.31 -7.53 -23.20
N GLU A 217 12.89 -8.80 -23.25
CA GLU A 217 13.64 -9.87 -22.58
C GLU A 217 15.09 -9.79 -23.08
N PRO A 218 16.09 -9.77 -22.19
CA PRO A 218 17.46 -9.91 -22.65
C PRO A 218 17.51 -11.23 -23.37
N GLU A 219 17.73 -11.21 -24.68
CA GLU A 219 17.94 -12.42 -25.48
C GLU A 219 18.99 -13.22 -24.71
N THR A 220 18.55 -14.30 -24.06
CA THR A 220 19.45 -15.28 -23.48
C THR A 220 20.22 -15.78 -24.69
N LYS A 221 21.44 -15.26 -24.87
CA LYS A 221 22.39 -15.76 -25.87
C LYS A 221 22.42 -17.25 -25.65
N SER A 222 21.76 -17.96 -26.55
CA SER A 222 21.74 -19.40 -26.58
C SER A 222 23.21 -19.80 -26.69
N ASP A 223 23.74 -20.36 -25.60
CA ASP A 223 25.05 -21.03 -25.52
C ASP A 223 25.06 -22.31 -26.38
N SER A 224 24.48 -22.25 -27.59
CA SER A 224 24.54 -23.28 -28.63
C SER A 224 25.87 -23.27 -29.39
N GLU A 225 26.85 -22.46 -28.98
CA GLU A 225 28.20 -22.48 -29.53
C GLU A 225 29.17 -23.24 -28.59
N LYS A 226 28.86 -24.50 -28.29
CA LYS A 226 29.79 -25.40 -27.59
C LYS A 226 30.18 -26.57 -28.49
N LYS A 227 31.41 -26.46 -29.01
CA LYS A 227 32.33 -27.52 -29.44
C LYS A 227 31.89 -28.39 -30.64
N ARG A 228 32.35 -27.99 -31.84
CA ARG A 228 32.79 -28.97 -32.84
C ARG A 228 34.13 -29.57 -32.35
N PRO A 229 34.23 -30.90 -32.12
CA PRO A 229 35.52 -31.53 -31.85
C PRO A 229 36.36 -31.51 -33.13
N GLY A 230 37.52 -30.86 -33.06
CA GLY A 230 38.52 -30.89 -34.12
C GLY A 230 39.00 -32.31 -34.37
N SER A 231 38.77 -32.80 -35.58
CA SER A 231 39.32 -34.03 -36.12
C SER A 231 40.83 -33.88 -36.30
N ASN A 232 41.62 -34.57 -35.48
CA ASN A 232 43.05 -34.75 -35.71
C ASN A 232 43.25 -35.76 -36.85
N LEU A 233 43.59 -35.25 -38.03
CA LEU A 233 44.06 -36.06 -39.15
C LEU A 233 45.54 -36.38 -38.90
N LYS A 234 45.85 -37.63 -38.54
CA LYS A 234 47.21 -38.17 -38.62
C LYS A 234 47.47 -38.53 -40.08
N VAL A 235 48.49 -37.93 -40.68
CA VAL A 235 49.09 -38.39 -41.94
C VAL A 235 50.40 -39.08 -41.56
N ALA A 236 50.55 -40.31 -42.07
CA ALA A 236 51.74 -41.15 -41.97
C ALA A 236 52.69 -40.87 -43.13
#